data_AF-A0A929ZUN4-F1
#
_entry.id   AF-A0A929ZUN4-F1
#
_cell.length_a   1.000
_cell.length_b   1.000
_cell.length_c   1.000
_cell.angle_alpha   90.00
_cell.angle_beta   90.00
_cell.angle_gamma   90.00
#
_symmetry.space_group_name_H-M   'P 1'
#
loop_
_entity.id
_entity.type
_entity.pdbx_description
1 polymer ?
#
loop_
_entity_poly.entity_id
_entity_poly.type
_entity_poly.pdbx_seq_one_letter_code
_entity_poly.pdbx_strand_id
1 'polypeptide(L)'
;MNPINAIPVTRNIIIINVLLYAVTKLLYPDLKYQLAAYIPTSPLFHSWQIFTHMFMHGTLMHLLFNMLTLWSFGSILEQALGGRHFAILYFLSGLGSFILFNFWNYYQVYDLTQALLQQGVDVREIYLNVGK
;
A
#
# COMPACT_ATOMS: atom_id res chain seq x y z
N MET A 1 1.61 -27.33 20.21
CA MET A 1 0.91 -26.79 19.03
C MET A 1 1.95 -26.21 18.09
N ASN A 2 1.82 -26.39 16.77
CA ASN A 2 2.73 -25.76 15.80
C ASN A 2 2.62 -24.23 15.94
N PRO A 3 3.70 -23.49 16.23
CA PRO A 3 3.64 -22.04 16.48
C PRO A 3 3.02 -21.26 15.31
N ILE A 4 3.13 -21.78 14.09
CA ILE A 4 2.51 -21.22 12.87
C ILE A 4 0.97 -21.27 12.92
N ASN A 5 0.38 -22.22 13.67
CA ASN A 5 -1.07 -22.32 13.84
C ASN A 5 -1.61 -21.40 14.93
N ALA A 6 -0.75 -20.82 15.76
CA ALA A 6 -1.13 -19.88 16.82
C ALA A 6 -1.31 -18.43 16.31
N ILE A 7 -0.84 -18.13 15.09
CA ILE A 7 -0.85 -16.79 14.47
C ILE A 7 -1.49 -16.80 13.06
N PRO A 8 -2.73 -17.32 12.92
CA PRO A 8 -3.35 -17.52 11.62
C PRO A 8 -3.48 -16.24 10.78
N VAL A 9 -3.74 -15.08 11.38
CA VAL A 9 -3.91 -13.81 10.66
C VAL A 9 -2.57 -13.31 10.14
N THR A 10 -1.54 -13.25 10.99
CA THR A 10 -0.17 -12.85 10.62
C THR A 10 0.33 -13.72 9.47
N ARG A 11 0.20 -15.05 9.61
CA ARG A 11 0.60 -16.01 8.57
C ARG A 11 -0.13 -15.75 7.26
N ASN A 12 -1.45 -15.57 7.29
CA ASN A 12 -2.24 -15.37 6.07
C ASN A 12 -1.85 -14.07 5.36
N ILE A 13 -1.62 -12.97 6.10
CA ILE A 13 -1.17 -11.71 5.52
C ILE A 13 0.20 -11.87 4.86
N ILE A 14 1.15 -12.57 5.50
CA ILE A 14 2.47 -12.86 4.91
C ILE A 14 2.32 -13.64 3.60
N ILE A 15 1.50 -14.70 3.60
CA ILE A 15 1.24 -15.50 2.39
C ILE A 15 0.68 -14.62 1.27
N ILE A 16 -0.34 -13.79 1.57
CA ILE A 16 -0.95 -12.89 0.58
C ILE A 16 0.09 -11.92 0.00
N ASN A 17 0.93 -11.32 0.84
CA ASN A 17 1.96 -10.38 0.41
C ASN A 17 3.01 -11.04 -0.49
N VAL A 18 3.49 -12.23 -0.12
CA VAL A 18 4.46 -12.98 -0.92
C VAL A 18 3.85 -13.41 -2.26
N LEU A 19 2.60 -13.89 -2.26
CA LEU A 19 1.90 -14.27 -3.49
C LEU A 19 1.66 -13.07 -4.40
N LEU A 20 1.15 -11.95 -3.88
CA LEU A 20 0.92 -10.74 -4.68
C LEU A 20 2.23 -10.17 -5.23
N TYR A 21 3.31 -10.20 -4.45
CA TYR A 21 4.62 -9.81 -4.95
C TYR A 21 5.11 -10.74 -6.08
N ALA A 22 4.97 -12.06 -5.95
CA ALA A 22 5.33 -13.00 -7.00
C ALA A 22 4.49 -12.80 -8.27
N VAL A 23 3.17 -12.68 -8.13
CA VAL A 23 2.23 -12.45 -9.24
C VAL A 23 2.56 -11.15 -9.97
N THR A 24 2.70 -10.04 -9.24
CA THR A 24 3.02 -8.75 -9.84
C THR A 24 4.45 -8.69 -10.39
N LYS A 25 5.41 -9.43 -9.85
CA LYS A 25 6.78 -9.42 -10.37
C LYS A 25 6.98 -10.31 -11.60
N LEU A 26 6.29 -11.45 -11.66
CA LEU A 26 6.57 -12.51 -12.63
C LEU A 26 5.49 -12.66 -13.71
N LEU A 27 4.21 -12.45 -13.36
CA LEU A 27 3.09 -12.75 -14.25
C LEU A 27 2.42 -11.49 -14.80
N TYR A 28 2.19 -10.49 -13.94
CA TYR A 28 1.45 -9.27 -14.29
C TYR A 28 2.12 -8.01 -13.70
N PRO A 29 3.23 -7.53 -14.28
CA PRO A 29 3.92 -6.31 -13.86
C PRO A 29 3.01 -5.09 -13.68
N ASP A 30 2.05 -4.93 -14.59
CA ASP A 30 1.16 -3.77 -14.61
C ASP A 30 0.13 -3.78 -13.46
N LEU A 31 -0.18 -4.97 -12.93
CA LEU A 31 -1.12 -5.12 -11.82
C LEU A 31 -0.63 -4.38 -10.56
N LYS A 32 0.68 -4.25 -10.39
CA LYS A 32 1.26 -3.43 -9.31
C LYS A 32 0.75 -1.99 -9.36
N TYR A 33 0.70 -1.39 -10.54
CA TYR A 33 0.25 -0.01 -10.70
C TYR A 33 -1.25 0.12 -10.50
N GLN A 34 -2.05 -0.90 -10.84
CA GLN A 34 -3.50 -0.86 -10.63
C GLN A 34 -3.90 -1.02 -9.14
N LEU A 35 -3.06 -1.69 -8.36
CA LEU A 35 -3.31 -2.00 -6.95
C LEU A 35 -2.61 -1.06 -5.96
N ALA A 36 -1.58 -0.32 -6.39
CA ALA A 36 -0.88 0.65 -5.57
C ALA A 36 -1.72 1.92 -5.32
N ALA A 37 -1.42 2.66 -4.25
CA ALA A 37 -2.13 3.87 -3.91
C ALA A 37 -1.76 5.03 -4.83
N TYR A 38 -2.77 5.69 -5.41
CA TYR A 38 -2.66 7.04 -5.98
C TYR A 38 -3.43 8.04 -5.12
N ILE A 39 -3.08 9.33 -5.27
CA ILE A 39 -3.87 10.43 -4.71
C ILE A 39 -5.31 10.36 -5.24
N PRO A 40 -6.34 10.59 -4.40
CA PRO A 40 -7.74 10.48 -4.84
C PRO A 40 -8.14 11.40 -6.01
N THR A 41 -7.38 12.47 -6.26
CA THR A 41 -7.57 13.39 -7.39
C THR A 41 -6.88 12.94 -8.68
N SER A 42 -6.15 11.83 -8.66
CA SER A 42 -5.47 11.28 -9.83
C SER A 42 -6.46 10.56 -10.75
N PRO A 43 -6.31 10.67 -12.08
CA PRO A 43 -7.07 9.84 -13.03
C PRO A 43 -6.76 8.34 -12.92
N LEU A 44 -5.64 7.97 -12.28
CA LEU A 44 -5.25 6.57 -12.04
C LEU A 44 -5.81 6.00 -10.73
N PHE A 45 -6.54 6.82 -9.97
CA PHE A 45 -7.10 6.39 -8.69
C PHE A 45 -8.30 5.48 -8.88
N HIS A 46 -8.32 4.40 -8.10
CA HIS A 46 -9.46 3.51 -8.00
C HIS A 46 -9.78 3.19 -6.55
N SER A 47 -11.06 3.05 -6.20
CA SER A 47 -11.52 2.89 -4.82
C SER A 47 -10.93 1.66 -4.10
N TRP A 48 -10.63 0.59 -4.82
CA TRP A 48 -10.00 -0.60 -4.24
C TRP A 48 -8.58 -0.35 -3.73
N GLN A 49 -7.88 0.67 -4.24
CA GLN A 49 -6.53 1.05 -3.82
C GLN A 49 -6.46 1.44 -2.34
N ILE A 50 -7.58 1.84 -1.73
CA ILE A 50 -7.69 2.10 -0.29
C ILE A 50 -7.29 0.86 0.53
N PHE A 51 -7.52 -0.36 0.02
CA PHE A 51 -7.15 -1.59 0.69
C PHE A 51 -6.01 -2.33 0.00
N THR A 52 -6.01 -2.37 -1.34
CA THR A 52 -5.02 -3.18 -2.09
C THR A 52 -3.60 -2.67 -1.93
N HIS A 53 -3.41 -1.37 -1.69
CA HIS A 53 -2.09 -0.79 -1.48
C HIS A 53 -1.35 -1.40 -0.29
N MET A 54 -2.10 -1.88 0.73
CA MET A 54 -1.53 -2.49 1.94
C MET A 54 -0.72 -3.77 1.65
N PHE A 55 -0.90 -4.35 0.45
CA PHE A 55 -0.25 -5.60 0.05
C PHE A 55 0.78 -5.42 -1.07
N MET A 56 0.94 -4.20 -1.59
CA MET A 56 1.86 -3.91 -2.69
C MET A 56 3.27 -3.61 -2.19
N HIS A 57 4.27 -4.23 -2.81
CA HIS A 57 5.67 -4.06 -2.44
C HIS A 57 6.53 -3.69 -3.66
N GLY A 58 7.38 -2.67 -3.49
CA GLY A 58 8.18 -2.11 -4.59
C GLY A 58 9.43 -2.91 -4.96
N THR A 59 10.08 -3.52 -3.97
CA THR A 59 11.34 -4.26 -4.12
C THR A 59 11.37 -5.49 -3.22
N LEU A 60 12.27 -6.43 -3.50
CA LEU A 60 12.44 -7.64 -2.69
C LEU A 60 12.84 -7.29 -1.25
N MET A 61 13.81 -6.38 -1.07
CA MET A 61 14.23 -5.96 0.27
C MET A 61 13.09 -5.30 1.05
N HIS A 62 12.25 -4.51 0.39
CA HIS A 62 11.08 -3.91 1.03
C HIS A 62 10.08 -4.99 1.49
N LEU A 63 9.82 -6.01 0.67
CA LEU A 63 8.99 -7.15 1.08
C LEU A 63 9.61 -7.89 2.27
N LEU A 64 10.89 -8.24 2.20
CA LEU A 64 11.57 -9.03 3.23
C LEU A 64 11.52 -8.35 4.60
N PHE A 65 11.84 -7.06 4.68
CA PHE A 65 11.80 -6.34 5.96
C PHE A 65 10.39 -6.14 6.50
N ASN A 66 9.39 -5.95 5.64
CA ASN A 66 7.99 -5.91 6.09
C ASN A 66 7.54 -7.26 6.61
N MET A 67 7.90 -8.37 5.96
CA MET A 67 7.50 -9.70 6.40
C MET A 67 8.22 -10.10 7.69
N LEU A 68 9.49 -9.69 7.86
CA LEU A 68 10.21 -9.84 9.13
C LEU A 68 9.52 -9.05 10.24
N THR A 69 9.20 -7.78 10.00
CA THR A 69 8.49 -6.92 10.97
C THR A 69 7.13 -7.49 11.33
N LEU A 70 6.34 -7.89 10.32
CA LEU A 70 5.02 -8.46 10.52
C LEU A 70 5.10 -9.81 11.26
N TRP A 71 6.07 -10.66 10.92
CA TRP A 71 6.26 -11.91 11.65
C TRP A 71 6.72 -11.68 13.09
N SER A 72 7.63 -10.75 13.35
CA SER A 72 8.11 -10.48 14.72
C SER A 72 7.05 -9.76 15.57
N PHE A 73 6.57 -8.61 15.14
CA PHE A 73 5.64 -7.78 15.92
C PHE A 73 4.19 -8.24 15.77
N GLY A 74 3.77 -8.61 14.56
CA GLY A 74 2.40 -9.07 14.30
C GLY A 74 2.08 -10.35 15.07
N SER A 75 3.02 -11.29 15.16
CA SER A 75 2.83 -12.51 15.97
C SER A 75 2.61 -12.22 17.45
N ILE A 76 3.33 -11.25 18.01
CA ILE A 76 3.18 -10.84 19.43
C ILE A 76 1.82 -10.16 19.62
N LEU A 77 1.47 -9.24 18.73
CA LEU A 77 0.19 -8.51 18.78
C LEU A 77 -1.01 -9.46 18.60
N GLU A 78 -0.93 -10.42 17.69
CA GLU A 78 -1.98 -11.41 17.47
C GLU A 78 -2.19 -12.31 18.69
N GLN A 79 -1.10 -12.74 19.33
CA GLN A 79 -1.18 -13.53 20.56
C GLN A 79 -1.74 -12.73 21.74
N ALA A 80 -1.39 -11.44 21.86
CA ALA A 80 -1.84 -10.59 22.95
C ALA A 80 -3.30 -10.11 22.80
N LEU A 81 -3.73 -9.81 21.57
CA LEU A 81 -5.04 -9.21 21.28
C LEU A 81 -6.08 -10.23 20.77
N GLY A 82 -5.61 -11.40 20.33
CA GLY A 82 -6.39 -12.35 19.54
C GLY A 82 -6.54 -11.92 18.08
N GLY A 83 -6.74 -12.90 17.19
CA GLY A 83 -6.77 -12.69 15.74
C GLY A 83 -7.76 -11.63 15.26
N ARG A 84 -8.96 -11.55 15.86
CA ARG A 84 -9.98 -10.56 15.46
C ARG A 84 -9.52 -9.11 15.70
N HIS A 85 -9.04 -8.81 16.92
CA HIS A 85 -8.62 -7.46 17.26
C HIS A 85 -7.33 -7.08 16.54
N PHE A 86 -6.41 -8.03 16.36
CA PHE A 86 -5.23 -7.82 15.53
C PHE A 86 -5.57 -7.51 14.07
N ALA A 87 -6.52 -8.23 13.46
CA ALA A 87 -6.97 -7.94 12.11
C ALA A 87 -7.58 -6.52 12.00
N ILE A 88 -8.41 -6.12 12.97
CA ILE A 88 -8.96 -4.75 13.03
C ILE A 88 -7.82 -3.73 13.14
N LEU A 89 -6.86 -3.95 14.04
CA LEU A 89 -5.69 -3.08 14.20
C LEU A 89 -4.88 -2.96 12.89
N TYR A 90 -4.66 -4.07 12.19
CA TYR A 90 -3.94 -4.10 10.92
C TYR A 90 -4.64 -3.25 9.84
N PHE A 91 -5.95 -3.45 9.65
CA PHE A 91 -6.72 -2.71 8.65
C PHE A 91 -6.92 -1.23 9.00
N LEU A 92 -7.13 -0.89 10.28
CA LEU A 92 -7.21 0.51 10.71
C LEU A 92 -5.87 1.22 10.54
N SER A 93 -4.75 0.54 10.83
CA SER A 93 -3.41 1.09 10.59
C SER A 93 -3.15 1.33 9.11
N GLY A 94 -3.56 0.40 8.24
CA GLY A 94 -3.50 0.57 6.78
C GLY A 94 -4.33 1.75 6.28
N LEU A 95 -5.55 1.92 6.78
CA LEU A 95 -6.39 3.05 6.43
C LEU A 95 -5.79 4.39 6.92
N GLY A 96 -5.26 4.41 8.15
CA GLY A 96 -4.54 5.57 8.68
C GLY A 96 -3.32 5.93 7.83
N SER A 97 -2.54 4.94 7.41
CA SER A 97 -1.41 5.10 6.48
C SER A 97 -1.87 5.68 5.15
N PHE A 98 -2.96 5.16 4.56
CA PHE A 98 -3.51 5.69 3.32
C PHE A 98 -3.87 7.17 3.42
N ILE A 99 -4.55 7.57 4.50
CA ILE A 99 -4.97 8.96 4.72
C ILE A 99 -3.74 9.87 4.86
N LEU A 100 -2.81 9.53 5.74
CA LEU A 100 -1.62 10.35 6.02
C LEU A 100 -0.71 10.45 4.79
N PHE A 101 -0.48 9.34 4.11
CA PHE A 101 0.30 9.30 2.86
C PHE A 101 -0.33 10.19 1.79
N ASN A 102 -1.64 10.06 1.54
CA ASN A 102 -2.29 10.86 0.51
C ASN A 102 -2.43 12.33 0.87
N PHE A 103 -2.59 12.66 2.14
CA PHE A 103 -2.54 14.06 2.60
C PHE A 103 -1.18 14.70 2.27
N TRP A 104 -0.08 14.02 2.59
CA TRP A 104 1.27 14.50 2.29
C TRP A 104 1.55 14.60 0.77
N ASN A 105 1.11 13.59 0.00
CA ASN A 105 1.25 13.62 -1.46
C ASN A 105 0.40 14.73 -2.09
N TYR A 106 -0.81 14.97 -1.61
CA TYR A 106 -1.65 16.06 -2.08
C TYR A 106 -0.97 17.42 -1.87
N TYR A 107 -0.38 17.65 -0.69
CA TYR A 107 0.38 18.86 -0.41
C TYR A 107 1.55 19.06 -1.38
N GLN A 108 2.37 18.01 -1.59
CA GLN A 108 3.49 18.07 -2.54
C GLN A 108 3.04 18.32 -3.98
N VAL A 109 1.97 17.67 -4.44
CA VAL A 109 1.45 17.86 -5.80
C VAL A 109 0.91 19.27 -5.97
N TYR A 110 0.24 19.83 -4.97
CA TYR A 110 -0.22 21.21 -4.99
C TYR A 110 0.95 22.19 -5.11
N ASP A 111 1.97 22.05 -4.27
CA ASP A 111 3.17 22.90 -4.28
C ASP A 111 3.91 22.85 -5.62
N LEU A 112 4.14 21.64 -6.15
CA LEU A 112 4.74 21.44 -7.46
C LEU A 112 3.90 22.05 -8.58
N THR A 113 2.58 21.92 -8.52
CA THR A 113 1.67 22.51 -9.51
C THR A 113 1.81 24.04 -9.51
N GLN A 114 1.88 24.68 -8.34
CA GLN A 114 2.08 26.14 -8.27
C GLN A 114 3.44 26.56 -8.84
N ALA A 115 4.51 25.82 -8.53
CA ALA A 115 5.84 26.09 -9.06
C ALA A 115 5.89 25.97 -10.60
N LEU A 116 5.22 24.97 -11.17
CA LEU A 116 5.13 24.77 -12.62
C LEU A 116 4.31 25.86 -13.32
N LEU A 117 3.18 26.26 -12.73
CA LEU A 117 2.36 27.35 -13.25
C LEU A 117 3.12 28.68 -13.28
N GLN A 118 3.96 28.96 -12.28
CA GLN A 118 4.84 30.13 -12.26
C GLN A 118 5.90 30.11 -13.37
N GLN A 119 6.30 28.92 -13.83
CA GLN A 119 7.21 28.73 -14.96
C GLN A 119 6.49 28.74 -16.31
N GLY A 120 5.17 28.98 -16.34
CA GLY A 120 4.37 29.00 -17.56
C GLY A 120 4.04 27.61 -18.12
N VAL A 121 4.22 26.54 -17.33
CA VAL A 121 3.88 25.18 -17.74
C VAL A 121 2.38 24.95 -17.56
N ASP A 122 1.70 24.48 -18.61
CA ASP A 122 0.30 24.06 -18.51
C ASP A 122 0.17 22.66 -17.89
N VAL A 123 -0.02 22.63 -16.58
CA VAL A 123 -0.18 21.39 -15.80
C VAL A 123 -1.46 20.62 -16.19
N ARG A 124 -2.44 21.28 -16.81
CA ARG A 124 -3.69 20.63 -17.24
C ARG A 124 -3.43 19.66 -18.39
N GLU A 125 -2.53 20.00 -19.32
CA GLU A 125 -2.15 19.11 -20.41
C GLU A 125 -1.53 17.82 -19.88
N ILE A 126 -0.66 17.93 -18.86
CA ILE A 126 -0.06 16.78 -18.18
C ILE A 126 -1.15 15.91 -17.57
N TYR A 127 -2.06 16.48 -16.78
CA TYR A 127 -3.15 15.74 -16.13
C TYR A 127 -4.09 15.02 -17.11
N LEU A 128 -4.41 15.65 -18.25
CA LEU A 128 -5.31 15.07 -19.26
C LEU A 128 -4.67 13.95 -20.09
N ASN A 129 -3.36 13.79 -20.01
CA ASN A 129 -2.61 12.79 -20.77
C ASN A 129 -2.02 11.68 -19.89
N VAL A 130 -2.10 11.80 -18.56
CA VAL A 130 -1.75 10.70 -17.64
C VAL A 130 -2.73 9.55 -17.79
N GLY A 131 -2.23 8.38 -18.22
CA GLY A 131 -3.01 7.14 -18.35
C GLY A 131 -3.63 6.89 -19.72
N LYS A 132 -3.37 7.76 -20.72
CA LYS A 132 -3.49 7.42 -22.14
C LYS A 132 -2.20 6.75 -22.62
#